data_AF-A0A9X1Q577-F1
#
_entry.id   AF-A0A9X1Q577-F1
#
_cell.length_a   1.000
_cell.length_b   1.000
_cell.length_c   1.000
_cell.angle_alpha   90.00
_cell.angle_beta   90.00
_cell.angle_gamma   90.00
#
_symmetry.space_group_name_H-M   'P 1'
#
loop_
_entity.id
_entity.type
_entity.pdbx_description
1 polymer ?
#
loop_
_entity_poly.entity_id
_entity_poly.type
_entity_poly.pdbx_seq_one_letter_code
_entity_poly.pdbx_strand_id
1 'polypeptide(L)' 'MAAYTPNFPGFGSVMEETWIRVRAEAKAEDVLRAFEVRGIEVSASVRKRVMACNELELLGIWFDRSLTVETAEELFADK' A
#
# COMPACT_ATOMS: atom_id res chain seq x y z
N MET A 1 -11.48 0.69 -40.94
CA MET A 1 -11.88 0.19 -39.62
C MET A 1 -10.79 0.56 -38.63
N ALA A 2 -11.02 1.56 -37.79
CA ALA A 2 -10.08 1.89 -36.72
C ALA A 2 -10.15 0.78 -35.66
N ALA A 3 -9.02 0.18 -35.32
CA ALA A 3 -8.95 -0.79 -34.25
C ALA A 3 -9.36 -0.09 -32.94
N TYR A 4 -10.40 -0.60 -32.29
CA TYR A 4 -10.73 -0.23 -30.92
C TYR A 4 -9.64 -0.82 -30.01
N THR A 5 -8.58 -0.05 -29.80
CA THR A 5 -7.62 -0.31 -28.72
C THR A 5 -8.26 0.25 -27.45
N PRO A 6 -8.71 -0.59 -26.50
CA PRO A 6 -9.13 -0.08 -25.21
C PRO A 6 -7.89 0.55 -24.57
N ASN A 7 -7.83 1.87 -24.61
CA ASN A 7 -6.83 2.66 -23.92
C ASN A 7 -7.18 2.59 -22.43
N PHE A 8 -6.54 1.64 -21.77
CA PHE A 8 -6.56 1.45 -20.34
C PHE A 8 -5.32 2.19 -19.79
N PRO A 9 -5.42 3.23 -18.94
CA PRO A 9 -6.57 3.82 -18.20
C PRO A 9 -6.87 5.33 -18.50
N GLY A 10 -8.06 5.85 -18.13
CA GLY A 10 -8.32 7.31 -18.09
C GLY A 10 -9.75 7.83 -18.34
N PHE A 11 -10.81 7.23 -17.78
CA PHE A 11 -12.19 7.73 -18.04
C PHE A 11 -13.18 7.63 -16.87
N GLY A 12 -12.75 7.74 -15.61
CA GLY A 12 -13.65 7.99 -14.47
C GLY A 12 -14.73 6.93 -14.26
N SER A 13 -14.51 5.70 -14.74
CA SER A 13 -15.42 4.57 -14.55
C SER A 13 -15.33 4.05 -13.12
N VAL A 14 -16.40 3.45 -12.57
CA VAL A 14 -16.44 2.75 -11.26
C VAL A 14 -15.25 1.79 -11.03
N MET A 15 -14.62 1.31 -12.11
CA MET A 15 -13.40 0.53 -12.04
C MET A 15 -12.22 1.31 -11.44
N GLU A 16 -12.10 2.62 -11.64
CA GLU A 16 -10.96 3.45 -11.21
C GLU A 16 -10.88 3.59 -9.68
N GLU A 17 -12.01 3.84 -9.02
CA GLU A 17 -12.11 3.88 -7.55
C GLU A 17 -11.74 2.52 -6.96
N THR A 18 -12.21 1.44 -7.61
CA THR A 18 -11.93 0.07 -7.21
C THR A 18 -10.46 -0.28 -7.43
N TRP A 19 -9.84 0.17 -8.53
CA TRP A 19 -8.43 -0.06 -8.86
C TRP A 19 -7.49 0.64 -7.87
N ILE A 20 -7.80 1.87 -7.47
CA ILE A 20 -7.00 2.59 -6.46
C ILE A 20 -7.08 1.87 -5.11
N ARG A 21 -8.27 1.40 -4.73
CA ARG A 21 -8.49 0.66 -3.48
C ARG A 21 -7.75 -0.68 -3.45
N VAL A 22 -7.87 -1.47 -4.52
CA VAL A 22 -7.16 -2.76 -4.64
C VAL A 22 -5.64 -2.55 -4.63
N ARG A 23 -5.15 -1.48 -5.27
CA ARG A 23 -3.72 -1.16 -5.29
C ARG A 23 -3.21 -0.73 -3.91
N ALA A 24 -4.00 0.03 -3.17
CA ALA A 24 -3.65 0.44 -1.80
C ALA A 24 -3.62 -0.77 -0.86
N GLU A 25 -4.60 -1.66 -0.96
CA GLU A 25 -4.65 -2.90 -0.17
C GLU A 25 -3.43 -3.80 -0.45
N ALA A 26 -3.10 -4.01 -1.73
CA ALA A 26 -1.90 -4.77 -2.11
C ALA A 26 -0.61 -4.13 -1.58
N LYS A 27 -0.51 -2.79 -1.58
CA LYS A 27 0.65 -2.07 -1.07
C LYS A 27 0.75 -2.16 0.46
N ALA A 28 -0.38 -2.14 1.15
CA ALA A 28 -0.47 -2.38 2.59
C ALA A 28 0.01 -3.79 2.95
N GLU A 29 -0.39 -4.81 2.18
CA GLU A 29 0.12 -6.18 2.33
C GLU A 29 1.63 -6.28 2.09
N ASP A 30 2.17 -5.59 1.07
CA ASP A 30 3.61 -5.55 0.81
C ASP A 30 4.41 -5.00 2.00
N VAL A 31 3.92 -3.94 2.66
CA VAL A 31 4.54 -3.37 3.87
C VAL A 31 4.57 -4.40 5.00
N LEU A 32 3.45 -5.09 5.24
CA LEU A 32 3.38 -6.13 6.27
C LEU A 32 4.29 -7.31 5.96
N ARG A 33 4.38 -7.69 4.68
CA ARG A 33 5.28 -8.75 4.22
C ARG A 33 6.74 -8.38 4.38
N ALA A 34 7.13 -7.12 4.20
CA ALA A 34 8.48 -6.65 4.47
C ALA A 34 8.87 -6.85 5.94
N PHE A 35 7.96 -6.58 6.87
CA PHE A 35 8.18 -6.84 8.29
C PHE A 35 8.27 -8.34 8.61
N GLU A 36 7.41 -9.17 8.02
CA GLU A 36 7.46 -10.63 8.20
C GLU A 36 8.78 -11.22 7.70
N VAL A 37 9.27 -10.80 6.53
CA VAL A 37 10.55 -11.25 5.96
C VAL A 37 11.73 -10.84 6.85
N ARG A 38 11.64 -9.68 7.50
CA ARG A 38 12.66 -9.19 8.44
C ARG A 38 12.55 -9.79 9.84
N GLY A 39 11.49 -10.54 10.12
CA GLY A 39 11.24 -11.11 11.45
C GLY A 39 10.84 -10.06 12.50
N ILE A 40 10.32 -8.92 12.06
CA ILE A 40 9.82 -7.87 12.96
C ILE A 40 8.38 -8.21 13.35
N GLU A 41 8.13 -8.26 14.65
CA GLU A 41 6.78 -8.50 15.15
C GLU A 41 5.89 -7.28 14.85
N VAL A 42 4.86 -7.51 14.04
CA VAL A 42 3.85 -6.48 13.73
C VAL A 42 2.66 -6.68 14.65
N SER A 43 2.40 -5.70 15.52
CA SER A 43 1.22 -5.75 16.37
C SER A 43 -0.08 -5.61 15.55
N ALA A 44 -1.17 -6.20 16.04
CA ALA A 44 -2.47 -6.13 15.38
C ALA A 44 -2.96 -4.68 15.16
N SER A 45 -2.57 -3.77 16.05
CA SER A 45 -2.83 -2.33 15.93
C SER A 45 -2.15 -1.72 14.71
N VAL A 46 -0.87 -2.06 14.48
CA VAL A 46 -0.13 -1.61 13.29
C VAL A 46 -0.73 -2.19 12.02
N ARG A 47 -0.99 -3.51 11.99
CA ARG A 47 -1.63 -4.17 10.84
C ARG A 47 -2.97 -3.51 10.47
N LYS A 48 -3.82 -3.23 11.46
CA LYS A 48 -5.12 -2.58 11.23
C LYS A 48 -4.96 -1.15 10.69
N ARG A 49 -3.95 -0.42 11.16
CA ARG A 49 -3.67 0.95 10.71
C ARG A 49 -3.11 1.00 9.28
N VAL A 50 -2.22 0.07 8.93
CA VAL A 50 -1.68 -0.07 7.57
C VAL A 50 -2.80 -0.44 6.59
N MET A 51 -3.63 -1.43 6.92
CA MET A 51 -4.77 -1.85 6.09
C MET A 51 -5.90 -0.81 5.98
N ALA A 52 -6.04 0.08 6.97
CA ALA A 52 -7.02 1.16 6.92
C ALA A 52 -6.56 2.35 6.07
N CYS A 53 -5.27 2.41 5.71
CA CYS A 53 -4.73 3.47 4.87
C CYS A 53 -5.01 3.17 3.39
N ASN A 54 -5.63 4.14 2.70
CA ASN A 54 -5.92 4.04 1.27
C ASN A 54 -5.09 5.03 0.43
N GLU A 55 -4.06 5.64 1.04
CA GLU A 55 -3.19 6.63 0.43
C GLU A 55 -1.94 5.95 -0.13
N LEU A 56 -1.89 5.79 -1.45
CA LEU A 56 -0.80 5.07 -2.13
C LEU A 56 0.59 5.69 -1.91
N GLU A 57 0.67 7.02 -1.87
CA GLU A 57 1.94 7.72 -1.62
C GLU A 57 2.45 7.45 -0.20
N LEU A 58 1.55 7.52 0.79
CA LEU A 58 1.86 7.23 2.19
C LEU A 58 2.30 5.77 2.37
N LEU A 59 1.59 4.83 1.75
CA LEU A 59 1.94 3.41 1.73
C LEU A 59 3.29 3.16 1.06
N GLY A 60 3.64 3.94 0.04
CA GLY A 60 4.97 3.90 -0.58
C GLY A 60 6.07 4.33 0.39
N ILE A 61 5.88 5.46 1.10
CA ILE A 61 6.83 5.94 2.12
C ILE A 61 6.97 4.93 3.26
N TRP A 62 5.85 4.37 3.71
CA TRP A 62 5.84 3.30 4.71
C TRP A 62 6.58 2.06 4.22
N PHE A 63 6.42 1.68 2.95
CA PHE A 63 7.18 0.56 2.39
C PHE A 63 8.69 0.81 2.43
N ASP A 64 9.16 1.96 1.92
CA ASP A 64 10.59 2.31 2.00
C ASP A 64 11.10 2.36 3.45
N ARG A 65 10.30 2.93 4.37
CA ARG A 65 10.63 2.96 5.81
C ARG A 65 10.64 1.56 6.42
N SER A 66 9.75 0.67 6.02
CA SER A 66 9.69 -0.71 6.54
C SER A 66 10.98 -1.50 6.27
N LEU A 67 11.79 -1.06 5.30
CA LEU A 67 13.10 -1.61 5.00
C LEU A 67 14.21 -1.06 5.91
N THR A 68 14.02 0.12 6.50
CA THR A 68 15.04 0.82 7.30
C THR A 68 14.78 0.76 8.81
N VAL A 69 13.53 0.82 9.25
CA VAL A 69 13.16 0.85 10.68
C VAL A 69 13.46 -0.48 11.37
N GLU A 70 13.71 -0.52 12.67
CA GLU A 70 13.94 -1.80 13.37
C GLU A 70 12.64 -2.38 13.94
N THR A 71 11.59 -1.56 14.05
CA THR A 71 10.30 -1.96 14.62
C THR A 71 9.12 -1.47 13.77
N ALA A 72 7.98 -2.15 13.89
CA ALA A 72 6.77 -1.80 13.16
C ALA A 72 6.14 -0.46 13.60
N GLU A 73 6.42 0.00 14.83
CA GLU A 73 5.90 1.26 15.37
C GLU A 73 6.63 2.49 14.82
N GLU A 74 7.93 2.36 14.54
CA GLU A 74 8.75 3.40 13.91
C GLU A 74 8.30 3.74 12.49
N LEU A 75 7.53 2.86 11.85
CA LEU A 75 6.88 3.14 10.57
C LEU A 75 6.07 4.45 10.60
N PHE A 76 5.38 4.70 11.72
CA PHE A 76 4.51 5.86 11.93
C PHE A 76 5.21 7.03 12.62
N ALA A 77 6.47 6.87 13.03
CA ALA A 77 7.24 7.96 13.60
C ALA A 77 7.50 8.98 12.47
N ASP A 78 6.71 10.05 12.48
CA ASP A 78 7.03 11.26 11.75
C ASP A 78 8.28 11.88 12.39
N LYS A 79 9.19 12.40 11.58
CA LYS A 79 10.28 13.19 12.12
C LYS A 79 9.74 14.51 12.66
#